data_AF-A0AAW9JRD4-F1
#
_entry.id   AF-A0AAW9JRD4-F1
#
_cell.length_a   1.000
_cell.length_b   1.000
_cell.length_c   1.000
_cell.angle_alpha   90.00
_cell.angle_beta   90.00
_cell.angle_gamma   90.00
#
_symmetry.space_group_name_H-M   'P 1'
#
loop_
_entity.id
_entity.type
_entity.pdbx_description
1 polymer ?
#
loop_
_entity_poly.entity_id
_entity_poly.type
_entity_poly.pdbx_seq_one_letter_code
_entity_poly.pdbx_strand_id
1 'polypeptide(L)'
;MNLISAYVEGKYIGSFEHTFENVAKFINSIVDDEEYVLVDESDDFILSTFGCYIAEVFSEYYRRNLLKFLVPLQMSGEVTEVQLLSLKGVSTNE
;
A
#
# COMPACT_ATOMS: atom_id res chain seq x y z
N MET A 1 -3.61 -2.08 16.54
CA MET A 1 -4.29 -1.93 15.24
C MET A 1 -3.37 -2.60 14.24
N ASN A 2 -3.86 -3.52 13.42
CA ASN A 2 -3.01 -4.16 12.41
C ASN A 2 -2.77 -3.14 11.28
N LEU A 3 -1.54 -2.63 11.18
CA LEU A 3 -1.16 -1.57 10.24
C LEU A 3 -0.23 -2.13 9.17
N ILE A 4 -0.35 -1.59 7.96
CA ILE A 4 0.64 -1.72 6.90
C ILE A 4 1.45 -0.44 6.85
N SER A 5 2.77 -0.57 6.69
CA SER A 5 3.66 0.54 6.37
C SER A 5 3.97 0.56 4.87
N ALA A 6 3.91 1.76 4.29
CA ALA A 6 4.24 2.00 2.90
C ALA A 6 5.59 2.69 2.77
N TYR A 7 6.36 2.25 1.78
CA TYR A 7 7.67 2.78 1.44
C TYR A 7 7.72 3.11 -0.05
N VAL A 8 8.41 4.19 -0.41
CA VAL A 8 8.73 4.55 -1.78
C VAL A 8 10.23 4.79 -1.89
N GLU A 9 10.90 4.12 -2.83
CA GLU A 9 12.37 4.13 -2.94
C GLU A 9 13.09 3.85 -1.59
N GLY A 10 12.52 2.97 -0.77
CA GLY A 10 13.05 2.63 0.56
C GLY A 10 12.81 3.68 1.66
N LYS A 11 12.08 4.77 1.38
CA LYS A 11 11.70 5.79 2.37
C LYS A 11 10.29 5.54 2.88
N TYR A 12 10.11 5.54 4.19
CA TYR A 12 8.81 5.43 4.83
C TYR A 12 7.94 6.66 4.49
N ILE A 13 6.71 6.44 4.02
CA ILE A 13 5.77 7.52 3.68
C ILE A 13 4.52 7.55 4.57
N GLY A 14 4.27 6.49 5.33
CA GLY A 14 3.12 6.42 6.23
C GLY A 14 2.65 4.99 6.45
N SER A 15 1.70 4.85 7.38
CA SER A 15 1.03 3.57 7.63
C SER A 15 -0.48 3.72 7.57
N PHE A 16 -1.20 2.64 7.30
CA PHE A 16 -2.67 2.63 7.25
C PHE A 16 -3.22 1.28 7.72
N GLU A 17 -4.51 1.23 8.05
CA GLU A 17 -5.15 0.01 8.54
C GLU A 17 -5.13 -1.10 7.48
N HIS A 18 -4.68 -2.29 7.89
CA HIS A 18 -4.52 -3.46 7.02
C HIS A 18 -5.88 -4.07 6.66
N THR A 19 -6.50 -3.54 5.61
CA THR A 19 -7.67 -4.14 4.94
C THR A 19 -7.43 -4.22 3.44
N PHE A 20 -8.07 -5.18 2.76
CA PHE A 20 -7.98 -5.27 1.30
C PHE A 20 -8.49 -4.01 0.60
N GLU A 21 -9.51 -3.36 1.17
CA GLU A 21 -10.05 -2.10 0.66
C GLU A 21 -9.05 -0.96 0.76
N ASN A 22 -8.38 -0.80 1.90
CA ASN A 22 -7.38 0.26 2.07
C ASN A 22 -6.16 0.00 1.20
N VAL A 23 -5.69 -1.25 1.09
CA VAL A 23 -4.59 -1.58 0.16
C VAL A 23 -4.97 -1.25 -1.28
N ALA A 24 -6.18 -1.60 -1.72
CA ALA A 24 -6.64 -1.29 -3.06
C ALA A 24 -6.75 0.21 -3.32
N LYS A 25 -7.28 0.97 -2.37
CA LYS A 25 -7.34 2.44 -2.44
C LYS A 25 -5.95 3.06 -2.50
N PHE A 26 -5.01 2.57 -1.68
CA PHE A 26 -3.62 3.05 -1.69
C PHE A 26 -3.01 2.86 -3.08
N ILE A 27 -3.06 1.65 -3.62
CA ILE A 27 -2.53 1.34 -4.95
C ILE A 27 -3.19 2.19 -6.03
N ASN A 28 -4.52 2.35 -5.98
CA ASN A 28 -5.27 3.15 -6.94
C ASN A 28 -5.00 4.66 -6.84
N SER A 29 -4.47 5.13 -5.71
CA SER A 29 -4.09 6.53 -5.50
C SER A 29 -2.69 6.88 -6.01
N ILE A 30 -1.87 5.87 -6.34
CA ILE A 30 -0.52 6.09 -6.88
C ILE A 30 -0.65 6.64 -8.31
N VAL A 31 -0.11 7.84 -8.51
CA VAL A 31 -0.10 8.53 -9.81
C VAL A 31 1.27 8.56 -10.47
N ASP A 32 2.34 8.36 -9.68
CA ASP A 32 3.72 8.42 -10.14
C ASP A 32 4.22 7.01 -10.51
N ASP A 33 5.07 6.91 -11.54
CA ASP A 33 5.70 5.67 -11.99
C ASP A 33 6.89 5.27 -11.08
N GLU A 34 6.63 5.20 -9.77
CA GLU A 34 7.61 4.81 -8.74
C GLU A 34 7.30 3.41 -8.18
N GLU A 35 8.32 2.78 -7.59
CA GLU A 35 8.17 1.51 -6.89
C GLU A 35 7.74 1.75 -5.44
N TYR A 36 6.60 1.16 -5.06
CA TYR A 36 6.12 1.17 -3.68
C TYR A 36 6.18 -0.23 -3.09
N VAL A 37 6.53 -0.31 -1.81
CA VAL A 37 6.57 -1.55 -1.03
C VAL A 37 5.68 -1.42 0.19
N LEU A 38 4.86 -2.44 0.41
CA LEU A 38 3.99 -2.57 1.58
C LEU A 38 4.48 -3.72 2.46
N VAL A 39 4.65 -3.44 3.75
CA VAL A 39 5.03 -4.42 4.79
C VAL A 39 4.05 -4.37 5.96
N ASP A 40 3.88 -5.48 6.67
CA ASP A 40 3.03 -5.53 7.86
C ASP A 40 3.75 -4.99 9.12
N GLU A 41 3.11 -5.12 10.29
CA GLU A 41 3.65 -4.66 11.58
C GLU A 41 4.88 -5.46 12.08
N SER A 42 5.16 -6.62 11.48
CA SER A 42 6.33 -7.46 11.74
C SER A 42 7.46 -7.23 10.72
N ASP A 43 7.33 -6.21 9.89
CA ASP A 43 8.18 -5.93 8.72
C ASP A 43 8.16 -7.05 7.66
N ASP A 44 7.15 -7.92 7.68
CA ASP A 44 7.01 -8.97 6.66
C ASP A 44 6.45 -8.37 5.35
N PHE A 45 7.04 -8.79 4.24
CA PHE A 45 6.64 -8.34 2.91
C PHE A 45 5.19 -8.75 2.58
N ILE A 46 4.40 -7.77 2.11
CA ILE A 46 3.04 -8.01 1.62
C ILE A 46 3.01 -7.93 0.09
N LEU A 47 3.35 -6.77 -0.46
CA LEU A 47 3.33 -6.56 -1.91
C LEU A 47 4.23 -5.41 -2.32
N SER A 48 4.55 -5.38 -3.60
CA SER A 48 5.13 -4.22 -4.27
C SER A 48 4.28 -3.79 -5.45
N THR A 49 4.37 -2.52 -5.81
CA THR A 49 3.76 -1.95 -7.00
C THR A 49 4.77 -1.17 -7.82
N PHE A 50 4.48 -1.03 -9.11
CA PHE A 50 5.07 -0.01 -9.96
C PHE A 50 3.94 0.88 -10.48
N GLY A 51 3.92 2.13 -10.04
CA GLY A 51 2.72 2.96 -10.16
C GLY A 51 1.50 2.29 -9.51
N CYS A 52 0.35 2.36 -10.19
CA CYS A 52 -0.89 1.74 -9.73
C CYS A 52 -1.01 0.23 -10.03
N TYR A 53 0.06 -0.42 -10.50
CA TYR A 53 0.03 -1.84 -10.87
C TYR A 53 0.75 -2.71 -9.85
N ILE A 54 0.13 -3.81 -9.44
CA ILE A 54 0.78 -4.81 -8.57
C ILE A 54 1.93 -5.47 -9.34
N ALA A 55 3.14 -5.36 -8.80
CA ALA A 55 4.34 -6.02 -9.32
C ALA A 55 4.50 -7.41 -8.69
N GLU A 56 4.63 -7.47 -7.36
CA GLU A 56 4.75 -8.71 -6.59
C GLU A 56 3.80 -8.74 -5.40
N VAL A 57 3.46 -9.94 -4.93
CA VAL A 57 2.59 -10.17 -3.77
C VAL A 57 2.99 -11.47 -3.08
N PHE A 58 2.96 -11.47 -1.75
CA PHE A 58 3.43 -12.60 -0.94
C PHE A 58 2.64 -13.91 -1.15
N SER A 59 1.38 -13.82 -1.60
CA SER A 59 0.58 -15.00 -1.92
C SER A 59 -0.51 -14.77 -2.98
N GLU A 60 -0.81 -15.83 -3.73
CA GLU A 60 -1.90 -15.84 -4.71
C GLU A 60 -3.28 -15.71 -4.08
N TYR A 61 -3.46 -16.21 -2.85
CA TYR A 61 -4.70 -16.00 -2.10
C TYR A 61 -4.91 -14.50 -1.82
N TYR A 62 -3.86 -13.80 -1.42
CA TYR A 62 -3.92 -12.37 -1.16
C TYR A 62 -4.21 -11.60 -2.46
N ARG A 63 -3.49 -11.92 -3.55
CA ARG A 63 -3.72 -11.35 -4.89
C ARG A 63 -5.19 -11.43 -5.29
N ARG A 64 -5.79 -12.62 -5.22
CA ARG A 64 -7.19 -12.85 -5.61
C ARG A 64 -8.19 -12.06 -4.79
N ASN A 65 -7.95 -11.87 -3.51
CA ASN A 65 -8.85 -11.10 -2.66
C ASN A 65 -8.67 -9.59 -2.86
N LEU A 66 -7.44 -9.12 -3.01
CA LEU A 66 -7.14 -7.72 -3.31
C LEU A 66 -7.74 -7.28 -4.65
N LEU A 67 -7.63 -8.10 -5.70
CA LEU A 67 -8.15 -7.78 -7.03
C LEU A 67 -9.67 -7.58 -7.08
N LYS A 68 -10.43 -8.15 -6.13
CA LYS A 68 -11.88 -7.91 -6.02
C LYS A 68 -12.22 -6.46 -5.69
N PHE A 69 -11.29 -5.72 -5.09
CA PHE A 69 -11.44 -4.32 -4.74
C PHE A 69 -10.69 -3.41 -5.73
N LEU A 70 -9.46 -3.79 -6.08
CA LEU A 70 -8.61 -2.97 -6.94
C LEU A 70 -9.16 -2.85 -8.37
N VAL A 71 -9.64 -3.95 -8.97
CA VAL A 71 -10.13 -3.92 -10.35
C VAL A 71 -11.35 -2.99 -10.50
N PRO A 72 -12.41 -3.07 -9.67
CA PRO A 72 -13.51 -2.11 -9.75
C PRO A 72 -13.08 -0.64 -9.57
N LEU A 73 -12.15 -0.35 -8.65
CA LEU A 73 -11.64 1.00 -8.42
C LEU A 73 -10.91 1.56 -9.66
N GLN A 74 -10.03 0.76 -10.27
CA GLN A 74 -9.30 1.19 -11.47
C GLN A 74 -10.21 1.34 -12.69
N MET A 75 -11.30 0.56 -12.76
CA MET A 75 -12.27 0.63 -13.85
C MET A 75 -13.28 1.78 -13.70
N SER A 76 -13.53 2.28 -12.49
CA SER A 76 -14.44 3.42 -12.28
C SER A 76 -13.81 4.76 -12.69
N GLY A 77 -12.48 4.84 -12.69
CA GLY A 77 -11.74 6.09 -12.90
C GLY A 77 -11.79 7.04 -11.70
N GLU A 78 -12.36 6.61 -10.57
CA GLU A 78 -12.39 7.39 -9.33
C GLU A 78 -11.08 7.16 -8.56
N VAL A 79 -10.37 8.24 -8.24
CA VAL A 79 -9.23 8.19 -7.33
C VAL A 79 -9.75 8.35 -5.91
N THR A 80 -9.57 7.32 -5.09
CA THR A 80 -9.93 7.35 -3.66
C THR A 80 -8.67 7.26 -2.83
N GLU A 81 -8.36 8.33 -2.09
CA GLU A 81 -7.17 8.39 -1.25
C GLU A 81 -7.34 7.59 0.06
N VAL A 82 -6.25 6.98 0.52
CA VAL A 82 -6.16 6.39 1.87
C VAL A 82 -5.60 7.42 2.82
N GLN A 83 -6.22 7.57 3.98
CA GLN A 83 -5.66 8.39 5.05
C GLN A 83 -4.42 7.70 5.62
N LEU A 84 -3.25 8.22 5.26
CA LEU A 84 -1.99 7.79 5.86
C LEU A 84 -1.87 8.35 7.27
N LEU A 85 -1.59 7.47 8.22
CA LEU A 85 -1.16 7.85 9.55
C LEU A 85 0.33 8.18 9.50
N SER A 86 0.68 9.43 9.72
CA SER A 86 2.06 9.78 10.04
C SER A 86 2.34 9.33 11.47
N LEU A 87 3.22 8.35 11.63
CA LEU A 87 3.85 8.08 12.92
C LEU A 87 4.77 9.26 13.25
N LYS A 88 4.23 10.29 13.93
CA LYS A 88 5.06 11.28 14.62
C LYS A 88 5.84 10.56 15.70
N GLY A 89 7.10 10.21 15.45
CA GLY A 89 8.00 9.77 16.51
C GLY A 89 9.09 8.77 16.17
N VAL A 90 9.83 8.95 15.07
CA VAL A 90 11.23 8.50 15.05
C VAL A 90 12.09 9.71 14.81
N SER A 91 12.44 10.39 15.90
CA SER A 91 13.61 11.25 15.92
C SER A 91 14.81 10.37 15.61
N THR A 92 15.31 10.45 14.38
CA THR A 92 16.71 10.14 14.12
C THR A 92 17.50 11.16 14.93
N ASN A 93 17.96 10.76 16.11
CA ASN A 93 19.04 11.48 16.77
C ASN A 93 20.24 11.38 15.84
N GLU A 94 20.70 12.54 15.38
CA GLU A 94 22.02 12.74 14.77
C GLU A 94 23.14 12.25 15.69
#